data_AF-A0A1Y5I7G1-F1
#
_entry.id   AF-A0A1Y5I7G1-F1
#
_cell.length_a   1.000
_cell.length_b   1.000
_cell.length_c   1.000
_cell.angle_alpha   90.00
_cell.angle_beta   90.00
_cell.angle_gamma   90.00
#
_symmetry.space_group_name_H-M   'P 1'
#
loop_
_entity.id
_entity.type
_entity.pdbx_description
1 polymer ?
#
loop_
_entity_poly.entity_id
_entity_poly.type
_entity_poly.pdbx_seq_one_letter_code
_entity_poly.pdbx_strand_id
1 'polypeptide(L)'
;MEHTDALRKLWRLALGGEAPKGLKSERWKEMGWQGTSPETDFRAGGYMSLENLVWFAEKEPERFKALSTKANGRRSQFEYPFAVAGVNLTFNLVEMFEVKQEGPTTAAGACFARLIDLDDEAFERAYVLAFETLDREWLSYPGGATYMEFPVVLKATKERLARAMNEAKTLEEVRANLD
;
A
#
# COMPACT_ATOMS: atom_id res chain seq x y z
N MET A 1 -13.01 12.08 7.76
CA MET A 1 -13.22 12.69 6.43
C MET A 1 -14.37 11.92 5.78
N GLU A 2 -15.28 12.56 5.04
CA GLU A 2 -16.27 11.77 4.29
C GLU A 2 -15.58 11.05 3.13
N HIS A 3 -16.02 9.83 2.81
CA HIS A 3 -15.44 8.99 1.75
C HIS A 3 -15.26 9.73 0.42
N THR A 4 -16.26 10.54 0.05
CA THR A 4 -16.24 11.36 -1.15
C THR A 4 -15.14 12.42 -1.12
N ASP A 5 -14.87 13.04 0.02
CA ASP A 5 -13.82 14.06 0.14
C ASP A 5 -12.42 13.44 0.05
N ALA A 6 -12.22 12.27 0.64
CA ALA A 6 -10.98 11.52 0.54
C ALA A 6 -10.69 11.12 -0.92
N LEU A 7 -11.70 10.66 -1.66
CA LEU A 7 -11.55 10.36 -3.09
C LEU A 7 -11.25 11.61 -3.92
N ARG A 8 -11.91 12.74 -3.64
CA ARG A 8 -11.59 14.02 -4.32
C ARG A 8 -10.16 14.46 -4.04
N LYS A 9 -9.70 14.30 -2.80
CA LYS A 9 -8.33 14.62 -2.40
C LYS A 9 -7.34 13.70 -3.10
N LEU A 10 -7.58 12.38 -3.10
CA LEU A 10 -6.74 11.42 -3.78
C LEU A 10 -6.63 11.72 -5.28
N TRP A 11 -7.75 12.02 -5.93
CA TRP A 11 -7.76 12.41 -7.35
C TRP A 11 -6.83 13.59 -7.60
N ARG A 12 -6.94 14.66 -6.82
CA ARG A 12 -6.13 15.87 -6.99
C ARG A 12 -4.64 15.57 -6.82
N LEU A 13 -4.29 14.77 -5.82
CA LEU A 13 -2.91 14.41 -5.51
C LEU A 13 -2.31 13.47 -6.57
N ALA A 14 -3.06 12.47 -7.03
CA ALA A 14 -2.55 11.42 -7.91
C ALA A 14 -2.69 11.73 -9.41
N LEU A 15 -3.82 12.32 -9.82
CA LEU A 15 -4.19 12.50 -11.24
C LEU A 15 -4.21 13.97 -11.67
N GLY A 16 -4.14 14.89 -10.71
CA GLY A 16 -4.17 16.33 -10.95
C GLY A 16 -5.55 16.86 -11.38
N GLY A 17 -5.71 18.18 -11.24
CA GLY A 17 -6.94 18.88 -11.60
C GLY A 17 -8.14 18.58 -10.69
N GLU A 18 -9.32 19.05 -11.09
CA GLU A 18 -10.54 18.81 -10.32
C GLU A 18 -11.12 17.41 -10.56
N ALA A 19 -11.58 16.78 -9.48
CA ALA A 19 -12.24 15.49 -9.55
C ALA A 19 -13.58 15.60 -10.30
N PRO A 20 -13.94 14.61 -11.14
CA PRO A 20 -15.16 14.63 -11.93
C PRO A 20 -16.41 14.66 -11.04
N LYS A 21 -17.50 15.24 -11.56
CA LYS A 21 -18.80 15.17 -10.90
C LYS A 21 -19.21 13.70 -10.71
N GLY A 22 -19.61 13.35 -9.49
CA GLY A 22 -19.98 11.98 -9.14
C GLY A 22 -18.81 10.99 -9.04
N LEU A 23 -17.55 11.45 -9.09
CA LEU A 23 -16.33 10.64 -8.91
C LEU A 23 -16.17 9.47 -9.90
N LYS A 24 -16.87 9.51 -11.05
CA LYS A 24 -16.76 8.50 -12.10
C LYS A 24 -15.90 9.00 -13.26
N SER A 25 -14.86 8.24 -13.63
CA SER A 25 -13.99 8.53 -14.77
C SER A 25 -13.10 7.34 -15.14
N GLU A 26 -12.82 7.18 -16.43
CA GLU A 26 -11.82 6.23 -16.96
C GLU A 26 -10.41 6.49 -16.43
N ARG A 27 -10.08 7.75 -16.09
CA ARG A 27 -8.75 8.12 -15.57
C ARG A 27 -8.40 7.46 -14.24
N TRP A 28 -9.37 6.96 -13.49
CA TRP A 28 -9.06 6.15 -12.30
C TRP A 28 -8.23 4.92 -12.64
N LYS A 29 -8.39 4.36 -13.84
CA LYS A 29 -7.57 3.23 -14.31
C LYS A 29 -6.10 3.61 -14.50
N GLU A 30 -5.76 4.89 -14.72
CA GLU A 30 -4.37 5.37 -14.76
C GLU A 30 -3.66 5.12 -13.43
N MET A 31 -4.39 5.18 -12.31
CA MET A 31 -3.88 4.88 -10.97
C MET A 31 -3.93 3.38 -10.63
N GLY A 32 -4.48 2.55 -11.52
CA GLY A 32 -4.64 1.11 -11.31
C GLY A 32 -5.91 0.70 -10.55
N TRP A 33 -6.97 1.53 -10.55
CA TRP A 33 -8.31 1.07 -10.14
C TRP A 33 -8.90 0.13 -11.21
N GLN A 34 -9.75 -0.82 -10.82
CA GLN A 34 -10.30 -1.80 -11.76
C GLN A 34 -11.41 -1.19 -12.63
N GLY A 35 -12.19 -0.28 -12.04
CA GLY A 35 -13.32 0.37 -12.68
C GLY A 35 -13.15 1.86 -12.89
N THR A 36 -14.23 2.50 -13.33
CA THR A 36 -14.34 3.96 -13.42
C THR A 36 -14.70 4.61 -12.08
N SER A 37 -14.84 3.81 -11.02
CA SER A 37 -15.17 4.26 -9.67
C SER A 37 -14.41 3.41 -8.65
N PRO A 38 -13.56 4.00 -7.80
CA PRO A 38 -12.85 3.27 -6.74
C PRO A 38 -13.77 2.62 -5.71
N GLU A 39 -15.01 3.09 -5.57
CA GLU A 39 -15.95 2.62 -4.53
C GLU A 39 -16.19 1.11 -4.57
N THR A 40 -16.11 0.49 -5.76
CA THR A 40 -16.33 -0.95 -5.92
C THR A 40 -15.16 -1.81 -5.47
N ASP A 41 -13.97 -1.20 -5.34
CA ASP A 41 -12.68 -1.88 -5.15
C ASP A 41 -12.26 -1.93 -3.67
N PHE A 42 -12.89 -1.16 -2.79
CA PHE A 42 -12.59 -1.10 -1.35
C PHE A 42 -13.09 -2.31 -0.52
N ARG A 43 -13.50 -3.42 -1.14
CA ARG A 43 -14.17 -4.53 -0.42
C ARG A 43 -13.30 -5.21 0.64
N ALA A 44 -11.99 -5.39 0.36
CA ALA A 44 -11.08 -6.09 1.26
C ALA A 44 -10.39 -5.15 2.28
N GLY A 45 -9.81 -4.03 1.81
CA GLY A 45 -9.10 -3.07 2.67
C GLY A 45 -9.98 -1.99 3.31
N GLY A 46 -11.24 -1.87 2.91
CA GLY A 46 -12.18 -0.90 3.43
C GLY A 46 -11.74 0.57 3.24
N TYR A 47 -12.43 1.46 3.94
CA TYR A 47 -12.15 2.90 3.94
C TYR A 47 -10.72 3.26 4.39
N MET A 48 -10.13 2.48 5.31
CA MET A 48 -8.75 2.68 5.77
C MET A 48 -7.74 2.66 4.62
N SER A 49 -7.96 1.82 3.60
CA SER A 49 -7.06 1.77 2.45
C SER A 49 -7.06 3.04 1.60
N LEU A 50 -8.19 3.76 1.57
CA LEU A 50 -8.26 5.08 0.94
C LEU A 50 -7.47 6.11 1.75
N GLU A 51 -7.59 6.09 3.07
CA GLU A 51 -6.84 6.99 3.95
C GLU A 51 -5.34 6.76 3.83
N ASN A 52 -4.89 5.50 3.77
CA ASN A 52 -3.48 5.18 3.51
C ASN A 52 -2.98 5.71 2.17
N LEU A 53 -3.76 5.58 1.09
CA LEU A 53 -3.39 6.11 -0.23
C LEU A 53 -3.32 7.65 -0.23
N VAL A 54 -4.26 8.32 0.44
CA VAL A 54 -4.27 9.77 0.59
C VAL A 54 -3.08 10.24 1.41
N TRP A 55 -2.82 9.59 2.56
CA TRP A 55 -1.68 9.88 3.41
C TRP A 55 -0.38 9.70 2.62
N PHE A 56 -0.25 8.59 1.89
CA PHE A 56 0.95 8.32 1.10
C PHE A 56 1.19 9.40 0.05
N ALA A 57 0.16 9.78 -0.70
CA ALA A 57 0.26 10.82 -1.71
C ALA A 57 0.56 12.21 -1.13
N GLU A 58 0.10 12.50 0.08
CA GLU A 58 0.27 13.81 0.73
C GLU A 58 1.60 13.94 1.48
N LYS A 59 2.03 12.89 2.18
CA LYS A 59 3.18 12.93 3.09
C LYS A 59 4.49 12.51 2.42
N GLU A 60 4.42 11.61 1.46
CA GLU A 60 5.59 11.08 0.75
C GLU A 60 5.38 11.16 -0.79
N PRO A 61 5.11 12.36 -1.33
CA PRO A 61 4.66 12.55 -2.71
C PRO A 61 5.66 12.02 -3.76
N GLU A 62 6.97 12.14 -3.50
CA GLU A 62 7.99 11.67 -4.43
C GLU A 62 8.01 10.14 -4.53
N ARG A 63 7.90 9.43 -3.40
CA ARG A 63 7.82 7.96 -3.36
C ARG A 63 6.51 7.47 -3.97
N PHE A 64 5.40 8.13 -3.62
CA PHE A 64 4.09 7.84 -4.18
C PHE A 64 4.11 7.96 -5.71
N LYS A 65 4.67 9.05 -6.24
CA LYS A 65 4.80 9.27 -7.68
C LYS A 65 5.70 8.20 -8.32
N ALA A 66 6.87 7.92 -7.75
CA ALA A 66 7.78 6.92 -8.29
C ALA A 66 7.13 5.53 -8.42
N LEU A 67 6.38 5.09 -7.41
CA LEU A 67 5.72 3.78 -7.39
C LEU A 67 4.44 3.74 -8.24
N SER A 68 3.64 4.81 -8.22
CA SER A 68 2.41 4.88 -9.02
C SER A 68 2.69 4.96 -10.51
N THR A 69 3.75 5.67 -10.92
CA THR A 69 4.16 5.77 -12.33
C THR A 69 5.20 4.73 -12.74
N LYS A 70 5.53 3.76 -11.87
CA LYS A 70 6.48 2.68 -12.15
C LYS A 70 7.85 3.17 -12.63
N ALA A 71 8.36 4.24 -12.03
CA ALA A 71 9.50 5.01 -12.52
C ALA A 71 10.83 4.23 -12.58
N ASN A 72 10.97 3.16 -11.79
CA ASN A 72 12.24 2.45 -11.62
C ASN A 72 12.21 1.04 -12.21
N GLY A 73 13.38 0.47 -12.54
CA GLY A 73 13.51 -0.94 -12.92
C GLY A 73 12.95 -1.30 -14.30
N ARG A 74 13.09 -2.56 -14.69
CA ARG A 74 12.56 -3.08 -15.96
C ARG A 74 11.12 -3.55 -15.75
N ARG A 75 10.17 -2.83 -16.33
CA ARG A 75 8.73 -3.06 -16.19
C ARG A 75 8.20 -4.01 -17.26
N SER A 76 7.21 -4.83 -16.89
CA SER A 76 6.47 -5.64 -17.83
C SER A 76 5.36 -4.81 -18.49
N GLN A 77 4.79 -5.31 -19.59
CA GLN A 77 3.62 -4.66 -20.19
C GLN A 77 2.40 -4.71 -19.27
N PHE A 78 2.33 -5.71 -18.39
CA PHE A 78 1.20 -5.98 -17.50
C PHE A 78 1.65 -5.85 -16.05
N GLU A 79 1.84 -4.60 -15.62
CA GLU A 79 2.24 -4.23 -14.26
C GLU A 79 1.16 -4.52 -13.21
N TYR A 80 1.56 -4.55 -11.93
CA TYR A 80 0.59 -4.61 -10.85
C TYR A 80 -0.24 -3.33 -10.78
N PRO A 81 -1.55 -3.43 -10.56
CA PRO A 81 -2.43 -2.28 -10.41
C PRO A 81 -2.11 -1.53 -9.11
N PHE A 82 -1.53 -0.33 -9.20
CA PHE A 82 -1.02 0.40 -8.02
C PHE A 82 -2.09 0.61 -6.93
N ALA A 83 -3.26 1.16 -7.26
CA ALA A 83 -4.31 1.38 -6.28
C ALA A 83 -4.84 0.07 -5.66
N VAL A 84 -5.09 -0.95 -6.47
CA VAL A 84 -5.53 -2.27 -5.97
C VAL A 84 -4.47 -2.93 -5.10
N ALA A 85 -3.18 -2.78 -5.42
CA ALA A 85 -2.08 -3.18 -4.54
C ALA A 85 -2.15 -2.45 -3.20
N GLY A 86 -2.39 -1.15 -3.20
CA GLY A 86 -2.59 -0.38 -1.97
C GLY A 86 -3.74 -0.89 -1.10
N VAL A 87 -4.85 -1.32 -1.70
CA VAL A 87 -5.96 -1.93 -0.96
C VAL A 87 -5.55 -3.27 -0.34
N ASN A 88 -4.89 -4.14 -1.11
CA ASN A 88 -4.43 -5.45 -0.62
C ASN A 88 -3.35 -5.34 0.46
N LEU A 89 -2.42 -4.40 0.33
CA LEU A 89 -1.39 -4.15 1.34
C LEU A 89 -2.00 -3.66 2.65
N THR A 90 -2.98 -2.75 2.59
CA THR A 90 -3.71 -2.32 3.80
C THR A 90 -4.34 -3.51 4.50
N PHE A 91 -5.06 -4.37 3.76
CA PHE A 91 -5.68 -5.57 4.32
C PHE A 91 -4.64 -6.49 4.97
N ASN A 92 -3.55 -6.79 4.27
CA ASN A 92 -2.47 -7.65 4.76
C ASN A 92 -1.84 -7.10 6.05
N LEU A 93 -1.65 -5.78 6.15
CA LEU A 93 -1.10 -5.14 7.33
C LEU A 93 -2.07 -5.19 8.50
N VAL A 94 -3.37 -4.92 8.29
CA VAL A 94 -4.40 -5.06 9.34
C VAL A 94 -4.41 -6.47 9.92
N GLU A 95 -4.31 -7.50 9.08
CA GLU A 95 -4.20 -8.89 9.54
C GLU A 95 -2.88 -9.16 10.27
N MET A 96 -1.75 -8.79 9.66
CA MET A 96 -0.41 -9.07 10.18
C MET A 96 -0.13 -8.36 11.51
N PHE A 97 -0.71 -7.18 11.70
CA PHE A 97 -0.58 -6.37 12.91
C PHE A 97 -1.63 -6.68 13.96
N GLU A 98 -2.58 -7.58 13.65
CA GLU A 98 -3.61 -8.01 14.58
C GLU A 98 -4.44 -6.84 15.15
N VAL A 99 -4.64 -5.77 14.36
CA VAL A 99 -5.27 -4.49 14.77
C VAL A 99 -6.67 -4.66 15.35
N LYS A 100 -7.36 -5.75 14.98
CA LYS A 100 -8.73 -6.06 15.43
C LYS A 100 -8.77 -7.03 16.62
N GLN A 101 -7.63 -7.47 17.12
CA GLN A 101 -7.55 -8.41 18.24
C GLN A 101 -7.31 -7.68 19.57
N GLU A 102 -7.63 -8.35 20.69
CA GLU A 102 -7.44 -7.76 22.04
C GLU A 102 -5.96 -7.61 22.42
N GLY A 103 -5.07 -8.37 21.77
CA GLY A 103 -3.63 -8.27 21.93
C GLY A 103 -2.87 -9.06 20.87
N PRO A 104 -1.58 -8.76 20.68
CA PRO A 104 -0.78 -9.44 19.67
C PRO A 104 -0.46 -10.87 20.07
N THR A 105 -0.66 -11.82 19.15
CA THR A 105 -0.28 -13.23 19.29
C THR A 105 0.94 -13.60 18.44
N THR A 106 1.33 -12.71 17.53
CA THR A 106 2.45 -12.87 16.61
C THR A 106 3.59 -11.91 16.92
N ALA A 107 4.81 -12.25 16.48
CA ALA A 107 5.97 -11.37 16.60
C ALA A 107 5.78 -10.03 15.86
N ALA A 108 5.13 -10.07 14.69
CA ALA A 108 4.82 -8.88 13.90
C ALA A 108 3.77 -7.98 14.58
N GLY A 109 2.69 -8.56 15.11
CA GLY A 109 1.71 -7.83 15.92
C GLY A 109 2.35 -7.21 17.17
N ALA A 110 3.19 -7.96 17.88
CA ALA A 110 3.88 -7.46 19.06
C ALA A 110 4.88 -6.34 18.71
N CYS A 111 5.53 -6.43 17.56
CA CYS A 111 6.38 -5.37 17.02
C CYS A 111 5.56 -4.12 16.73
N PHE A 112 4.49 -4.25 15.96
CA PHE A 112 3.62 -3.12 15.62
C PHE A 112 3.01 -2.44 16.85
N ALA A 113 2.56 -3.21 17.85
CA ALA A 113 2.04 -2.68 19.10
C ALA A 113 3.04 -1.77 19.84
N ARG A 114 4.35 -2.02 19.70
CA ARG A 114 5.38 -1.12 20.24
C ARG A 114 5.63 0.09 19.35
N LEU A 115 5.55 -0.08 18.04
CA LEU A 115 5.80 1.00 17.08
C LEU A 115 4.74 2.11 17.18
N ILE A 116 3.47 1.76 17.42
CA ILE A 116 2.41 2.75 17.60
C ILE A 116 2.57 3.60 18.86
N ASP A 117 3.29 3.12 19.89
CA ASP A 117 3.62 3.92 21.07
C ASP A 117 4.73 4.96 20.79
N LEU A 118 5.47 4.78 19.70
CA LEU A 118 6.60 5.62 19.30
C LEU A 118 6.25 6.61 18.19
N ASP A 119 5.29 6.26 17.34
CA ASP A 119 4.90 7.03 16.16
C ASP A 119 3.41 6.86 15.86
N ASP A 120 2.67 7.97 15.97
CA ASP A 120 1.23 8.04 15.69
C ASP A 120 0.90 7.68 14.22
N GLU A 121 1.88 7.78 13.31
CA GLU A 121 1.75 7.44 11.88
C GLU A 121 2.44 6.10 11.53
N ALA A 122 2.70 5.24 12.54
CA ALA A 122 3.44 3.99 12.35
C ALA A 122 2.79 3.05 11.32
N PHE A 123 1.45 3.01 11.26
CA PHE A 123 0.74 2.17 10.31
C PHE A 123 0.99 2.64 8.88
N GLU A 124 0.85 3.94 8.63
CA GLU A 124 1.01 4.54 7.32
C GLU A 124 2.46 4.48 6.83
N ARG A 125 3.43 4.62 7.73
CA ARG A 125 4.84 4.40 7.38
C ARG A 125 5.14 2.93 7.06
N ALA A 126 4.59 1.99 7.83
CA ALA A 126 4.69 0.57 7.51
C ALA A 126 4.01 0.23 6.17
N TYR A 127 2.93 0.94 5.83
CA TYR A 127 2.26 0.85 4.54
C TYR A 127 3.16 1.27 3.37
N VAL A 128 3.91 2.36 3.52
CA VAL A 128 4.92 2.76 2.52
C VAL A 128 6.01 1.69 2.37
N LEU A 129 6.55 1.18 3.49
CA LEU A 129 7.55 0.10 3.45
C LEU A 129 7.00 -1.16 2.75
N ALA A 130 5.73 -1.49 2.98
CA ALA A 130 5.08 -2.62 2.34
C ALA A 130 4.97 -2.43 0.82
N PHE A 131 4.66 -1.21 0.38
CA PHE A 131 4.61 -0.86 -1.03
C PHE A 131 5.97 -0.92 -1.71
N GLU A 132 7.01 -0.38 -1.07
CA GLU A 132 8.39 -0.44 -1.57
C GLU A 132 8.90 -1.88 -1.62
N THR A 133 8.50 -2.72 -0.65
CA THR A 133 8.83 -4.14 -0.62
C THR A 133 8.12 -4.88 -1.76
N LEU A 134 6.83 -4.60 -1.99
CA LEU A 134 6.08 -5.17 -3.10
C LEU A 134 6.72 -4.83 -4.44
N ASP A 135 7.13 -3.58 -4.65
CA ASP A 135 7.76 -3.16 -5.90
C ASP A 135 9.11 -3.86 -6.12
N ARG A 136 9.90 -4.04 -5.05
CA ARG A 136 11.16 -4.78 -5.10
C ARG A 136 10.97 -6.26 -5.41
N GLU A 137 10.00 -6.91 -4.77
CA GLU A 137 9.66 -8.31 -5.04
C GLU A 137 9.13 -8.48 -6.47
N TRP A 138 8.33 -7.53 -6.96
CA TRP A 138 7.84 -7.51 -8.34
C TRP A 138 8.99 -7.43 -9.35
N LEU A 139 9.91 -6.47 -9.16
CA LEU A 139 11.05 -6.26 -10.04
C LEU A 139 12.07 -7.40 -10.00
N SER A 140 12.17 -8.09 -8.86
CA SER A 140 13.09 -9.22 -8.67
C SER A 140 12.50 -10.56 -9.09
N TYR A 141 11.23 -10.61 -9.48
CA TYR A 141 10.56 -11.86 -9.82
C TYR A 141 11.22 -12.53 -11.04
N PRO A 142 11.60 -13.82 -10.95
CA PRO A 142 12.26 -14.53 -12.05
C PRO A 142 11.42 -14.51 -13.33
N GLY A 143 12.02 -14.07 -14.44
CA GLY A 143 11.33 -13.95 -15.72
C GLY A 143 10.52 -12.66 -15.90
N GLY A 144 10.46 -11.79 -14.88
CA GLY A 144 9.69 -10.55 -14.87
C GLY A 144 8.22 -10.81 -14.52
N ALA A 145 7.77 -10.29 -13.38
CA ALA A 145 6.38 -10.45 -12.95
C ALA A 145 5.40 -9.81 -13.94
N THR A 146 4.27 -10.49 -14.15
CA THR A 146 3.09 -9.93 -14.79
C THR A 146 1.94 -9.90 -13.79
N TYR A 147 0.82 -9.31 -14.21
CA TYR A 147 -0.42 -9.31 -13.43
C TYR A 147 -0.79 -10.70 -12.85
N MET A 148 -0.44 -11.79 -13.54
CA MET A 148 -0.71 -13.16 -13.08
C MET A 148 0.04 -13.54 -11.81
N GLU A 149 1.23 -12.97 -11.60
CA GLU A 149 2.08 -13.22 -10.44
C GLU A 149 1.72 -12.33 -9.24
N PHE A 150 0.78 -11.39 -9.40
CA PHE A 150 0.41 -10.44 -8.36
C PHE A 150 0.06 -11.09 -7.01
N PRO A 151 -0.74 -12.18 -6.94
CA PRO A 151 -1.01 -12.85 -5.66
C PRO A 151 0.24 -13.48 -5.03
N VAL A 152 1.16 -13.99 -5.85
CA VAL A 152 2.41 -14.61 -5.40
C VAL A 152 3.35 -13.55 -4.82
N VAL A 153 3.49 -12.41 -5.52
CA VAL A 153 4.29 -11.27 -5.07
C VAL A 153 3.72 -10.67 -3.78
N LEU A 154 2.39 -10.53 -3.67
CA LEU A 154 1.74 -10.06 -2.43
C LEU A 154 2.05 -10.96 -1.24
N LYS A 155 2.01 -12.28 -1.44
CA LYS A 155 2.36 -13.25 -0.39
C LYS A 155 3.83 -13.12 0.02
N ALA A 156 4.75 -13.07 -0.95
CA ALA A 156 6.18 -12.90 -0.69
C ALA A 156 6.47 -11.58 0.06
N THR A 157 5.78 -10.50 -0.31
CA THR A 157 5.84 -9.20 0.38
C THR A 157 5.47 -9.32 1.85
N LYS A 158 4.31 -9.94 2.15
CA LYS A 158 3.84 -10.14 3.53
C LYS A 158 4.85 -10.96 4.36
N GLU A 159 5.37 -12.04 3.79
CA GLU A 159 6.37 -12.88 4.46
C GLU A 159 7.69 -12.14 4.72
N ARG A 160 8.15 -11.32 3.76
CA ARG A 160 9.37 -10.53 3.93
C ARG A 160 9.20 -9.46 5.00
N LEU A 161 8.08 -8.74 5.01
CA LEU A 161 7.76 -7.76 6.07
C LEU A 161 7.70 -8.41 7.44
N ALA A 162 7.00 -9.55 7.57
CA ALA A 162 6.89 -10.26 8.83
C ALA A 162 8.28 -10.67 9.39
N ARG A 163 9.18 -11.12 8.52
CA ARG A 163 10.58 -11.42 8.90
C ARG A 163 11.35 -10.17 9.32
N ALA A 164 11.23 -9.07 8.56
CA ALA A 164 11.92 -7.82 8.85
C ALA A 164 11.47 -7.17 10.16
N MET A 165 10.22 -7.40 10.56
CA MET A 165 9.66 -6.92 11.83
C MET A 165 9.99 -7.82 13.02
N ASN A 166 10.49 -9.03 12.78
CA ASN A 166 10.90 -9.90 13.86
C ASN A 166 12.06 -9.22 14.62
N GLU A 167 11.88 -9.03 15.93
CA GLU A 167 12.83 -8.38 16.84
C GLU A 167 13.12 -6.89 16.59
N ALA A 168 12.59 -6.28 15.53
CA ALA A 168 12.71 -4.85 15.30
C ALA A 168 12.02 -4.04 16.41
N LYS A 169 12.62 -2.89 16.72
CA LYS A 169 12.18 -1.94 17.74
C LYS A 169 11.76 -0.59 17.14
N THR A 170 12.23 -0.29 15.93
CA THR A 170 11.94 0.95 15.20
C THR A 170 11.59 0.67 13.74
N LEU A 171 10.89 1.58 13.08
CA LEU A 171 10.62 1.46 11.65
C LEU A 171 11.91 1.58 10.80
N GLU A 172 12.93 2.27 11.29
CA GLU A 172 14.26 2.32 10.68
C GLU A 172 14.92 0.94 10.66
N GLU A 173 14.82 0.18 11.76
CA GLU A 173 15.32 -1.20 11.83
C GLU A 173 14.52 -2.12 10.89
N VAL A 174 13.18 -1.97 10.85
CA VAL A 174 12.36 -2.74 9.89
C VAL A 174 12.82 -2.45 8.46
N ARG A 175 13.04 -1.19 8.09
CA ARG A 175 13.55 -0.81 6.77
C ARG A 175 14.92 -1.42 6.51
N ALA A 176 15.86 -1.31 7.45
CA ALA A 176 17.19 -1.88 7.30
C ALA A 176 17.18 -3.41 7.11
N ASN A 177 16.21 -4.11 7.71
CA ASN A 177 16.04 -5.55 7.55
C ASN A 177 15.36 -5.96 6.22
N LEU A 178 14.81 -5.00 5.47
CA LEU A 178 14.19 -5.24 4.15
C LEU A 178 15.18 -5.11 2.99
N ASP A 179 16.21 -4.28 3.17
CA ASP A 179 17.26 -3.97 2.20
C ASP A 179 18.30 -5.08 2.08
#